data_AF-A0A077W6U3-F1
#
_entry.id   AF-A0A077W6U3-F1
#
_cell.length_a   1.000
_cell.length_b   1.000
_cell.length_c   1.000
_cell.angle_alpha   90.00
_cell.angle_beta   90.00
_cell.angle_gamma   90.00
#
_symmetry.space_group_name_H-M   'P 1'
#
loop_
_entity.id
_entity.type
_entity.pdbx_description
1 polymer ?
#
loop_
_entity_poly.entity_id
_entity_poly.type
_entity_poly.pdbx_seq_one_letter_code
_entity_poly.pdbx_strand_id
1 'polypeptide(L)' 'MNRGPVVLTIDEAEYLLDQVPPPEADEEPMVTKLREKLRQLLTELRKGAEGN' A
#
# COMPACT_ATOMS: atom_id res chain seq x y z
N MET A 1 -15.42 -16.11 8.34
CA MET A 1 -14.63 -15.38 9.35
C MET A 1 -14.84 -13.89 9.14
N ASN A 2 -15.61 -13.22 10.00
CA ASN A 2 -15.72 -11.75 9.98
C ASN A 2 -14.53 -11.18 10.76
N ARG A 3 -13.41 -10.98 10.06
CA ARG A 3 -12.32 -10.17 10.61
C ARG A 3 -12.80 -8.73 10.53
N GLY A 4 -12.91 -8.05 11.66
CA GLY A 4 -13.26 -6.64 11.72
C GLY A 4 -12.29 -5.78 10.88
N PRO A 5 -12.57 -4.48 10.73
CA PRO A 5 -11.72 -3.60 9.94
C PRO A 5 -10.28 -3.64 10.46
N VAL A 6 -9.33 -3.79 9.54
CA VAL A 6 -7.90 -3.69 9.86
C VAL A 6 -7.58 -2.20 9.97
N VAL A 7 -7.10 -1.77 11.14
CA VAL A 7 -6.60 -0.42 11.38
C VAL A 7 -5.08 -0.50 11.37
N LEU A 8 -4.44 0.23 10.46
CA LEU A 8 -2.99 0.30 10.30
C LEU A 8 -2.55 1.75 10.40
N THR A 9 -1.40 1.97 11.04
CA THR A 9 -0.62 3.20 10.88
C THR A 9 -0.01 3.27 9.47
N ILE A 10 0.46 4.46 9.07
CA ILE A 10 1.13 4.64 7.77
C ILE A 10 2.39 3.76 7.71
N ASP A 11 3.19 3.73 8.79
CA ASP A 11 4.39 2.88 8.90
C ASP A 11 4.08 1.40 8.71
N GLU A 12 3.03 0.89 9.36
CA GLU A 12 2.63 -0.51 9.24
C GLU A 12 2.13 -0.83 7.82
N ALA A 13 1.39 0.07 7.20
CA ALA A 13 0.91 -0.11 5.84
C ALA A 13 2.07 -0.11 4.82
N GLU A 14 3.05 0.77 4.98
CA GLU A 14 4.27 0.80 4.16
C GLU A 14 5.10 -0.46 4.37
N TYR A 15 5.31 -0.87 5.63
CA TYR A 15 6.03 -2.10 5.97
C TYR A 15 5.40 -3.36 5.36
N LEU A 16 4.07 -3.45 5.34
CA LEU A 16 3.37 -4.56 4.69
C LEU A 16 3.47 -4.48 3.17
N LEU A 17 3.39 -3.28 2.58
CA LEU A 17 3.50 -3.10 1.14
C LEU A 17 4.90 -3.48 0.62
N ASP A 18 5.95 -3.19 1.39
CA ASP A 18 7.34 -3.53 1.05
C ASP A 18 7.63 -5.03 1.11
N GLN A 19 6.81 -5.79 1.86
CA GLN A 19 6.88 -7.25 1.88
C GLN A 19 6.19 -7.90 0.69
N VAL A 20 5.35 -7.16 -0.05
CA VAL A 20 4.68 -7.75 -1.21
C VAL A 20 5.71 -7.92 -2.34
N PRO A 21 5.86 -9.14 -2.90
CA PRO A 21 6.84 -9.38 -3.96
C PRO A 21 6.61 -8.45 -5.15
N PRO A 22 7.66 -8.19 -5.95
CA PRO A 22 7.52 -7.41 -7.18
C PRO A 22 6.51 -8.07 -8.13
N PRO A 23 5.83 -7.28 -8.98
CA PRO A 23 4.94 -7.81 -10.01
C PRO A 23 5.64 -8.89 -10.86
N GLU A 24 4.95 -10.01 -11.05
CA GLU A 24 5.38 -11.06 -11.98
C GLU A 24 5.03 -10.66 -13.43
N ALA A 25 5.68 -11.29 -14.42
CA ALA A 25 5.51 -10.93 -15.83
C ALA A 25 4.09 -11.18 -16.36
N ASP A 26 3.35 -12.08 -15.73
CA ASP A 26 1.97 -12.44 -16.00
C ASP A 26 0.98 -11.88 -14.96
N GLU A 27 1.42 -10.99 -14.05
CA GLU A 27 0.54 -10.31 -13.09
C GLU A 27 -0.54 -9.52 -13.85
N GLU A 28 -1.79 -9.65 -13.40
CA GLU A 28 -2.89 -8.92 -14.03
C GLU A 28 -2.62 -7.40 -14.00
N PRO A 29 -2.77 -6.68 -15.13
CA PRO A 29 -2.44 -5.26 -15.20
C PRO A 29 -3.18 -4.39 -14.16
N MET A 30 -4.37 -4.83 -13.74
CA MET A 30 -5.13 -4.16 -12.69
C MET A 30 -4.45 -4.28 -11.32
N VAL A 31 -3.88 -5.44 -10.99
CA VAL A 31 -3.18 -5.69 -9.72
C VAL A 31 -1.93 -4.83 -9.64
N THR A 32 -1.13 -4.78 -10.70
CA THR A 32 0.05 -3.90 -10.78
C THR A 32 -0.34 -2.43 -10.58
N LYS A 33 -1.40 -1.98 -11.26
CA LYS A 33 -1.91 -0.62 -11.13
C LYS A 33 -2.39 -0.29 -9.71
N LEU A 34 -3.10 -1.22 -9.06
CA LEU A 34 -3.59 -1.01 -7.69
C LEU A 34 -2.44 -0.93 -6.69
N ARG A 35 -1.40 -1.76 -6.85
CA ARG A 35 -0.18 -1.72 -6.04
C ARG A 35 0.53 -0.37 -6.14
N GLU A 36 0.70 0.15 -7.36
CA GLU A 36 1.27 1.49 -7.58
C GLU A 36 0.43 2.59 -6.95
N LYS A 37 -0.91 2.51 -7.09
CA LYS A 37 -1.82 3.50 -6.50
C LYS A 37 -1.81 3.48 -4.98
N LEU A 38 -1.71 2.31 -4.36
CA LEU A 38 -1.56 2.19 -2.92
C LEU A 38 -0.25 2.83 -2.44
N ARG A 39 0.87 2.57 -3.13
CA ARG A 39 2.15 3.21 -2.81
C ARG A 39 2.08 4.73 -2.90
N GLN A 40 1.50 5.26 -3.98
CA GLN A 40 1.31 6.71 -4.17
C GLN A 40 0.45 7.30 -3.05
N LEU A 41 -0.66 6.65 -2.70
CA LEU A 41 -1.54 7.10 -1.63
C LEU A 41 -0.80 7.20 -0.30
N LEU A 42 -0.08 6.15 0.10
CA LEU A 42 0.68 6.13 1.36
C LEU A 42 1.76 7.22 1.38
N THR A 43 2.46 7.44 0.26
CA THR A 43 3.44 8.53 0.13
C THR A 43 2.82 9.90 0.34
N GLU A 44 1.65 10.17 -0.25
CA GLU A 44 0.98 11.46 -0.08
C GLU A 44 0.41 11.65 1.34
N LEU A 45 -0.09 10.57 1.96
CA LEU A 45 -0.52 10.60 3.35
C LEU A 45 0.64 10.91 4.29
N ARG A 46 1.81 10.30 4.07
CA ARG A 46 3.05 10.56 4.82
C ARG A 46 3.47 12.03 4.72
N LYS A 47 3.53 12.58 3.50
CA LYS A 47 3.80 14.01 3.30
C LYS A 47 2.81 14.92 4.04
N GLY A 48 1.52 14.58 4.00
CA GLY A 48 0.49 15.33 4.71
C GLY A 48 0.60 15.23 6.23
N ALA A 49 1.09 14.11 6.76
CA ALA A 49 1.23 13.86 8.19
C ALA A 49 2.50 14.47 8.79
N GLU A 50 3.61 14.50 8.04
CA GLU A 50 4.89 15.02 8.52
C GLU A 50 4.93 16.56 8.58
N GLY A 51 3.95 17.23 7.98
CA GLY A 51 3.88 18.69 7.91
C GLY A 51 4.93 19.24 6.95
N ASN A 52 4.55 20.21 6.11
CA ASN A 52 5.52 20.94 5.30
C ASN A 52 6.50 21.73 6.18
#